data_AF-A0A9X1V7Y4-F1
#
_entry.id   AF-A0A9X1V7Y4-F1
#
_cell.length_a   1.000
_cell.length_b   1.000
_cell.length_c   1.000
_cell.angle_alpha   90.00
_cell.angle_beta   90.00
_cell.angle_gamma   90.00
#
_symmetry.space_group_name_H-M   'P 1'
#
loop_
_entity.id
_entity.type
_entity.pdbx_description
1 polymer ?
#
loop_
_entity_poly.entity_id
_entity_poly.type
_entity_poly.pdbx_seq_one_letter_code
_entity_poly.pdbx_strand_id
1 'polypeptide(L)'
;MISSKDALWIAVGIIALFIVMGRILRNPMSFFGVLLRNLVFGVMGLAVIDYLGKGIGLHVPFNLQTAGVASLLGLPGVAALAVVQHFIL
;
A
#
# COMPACT_ATOMS: atom_id res chain seq x y z
N MET A 1 9.39 -16.73 25.97
CA MET A 1 9.02 -17.96 25.24
C MET A 1 8.18 -17.53 24.05
N ILE A 2 8.65 -17.72 22.82
CA ILE A 2 7.87 -17.40 21.62
C ILE A 2 6.77 -18.46 21.51
N SER A 3 5.51 -18.06 21.46
CA SER A 3 4.40 -19.00 21.30
C SER A 3 4.51 -19.67 19.93
N SER A 4 4.12 -20.94 19.81
CA SER A 4 4.16 -21.67 18.53
C SER A 4 3.37 -20.97 17.42
N LYS A 5 2.34 -20.21 17.78
CA LYS A 5 1.56 -19.35 16.87
C LYS A 5 2.36 -18.15 16.36
N ASP A 6 3.13 -17.51 17.24
CA ASP A 6 3.95 -16.34 16.92
C ASP A 6 5.09 -16.74 15.97
N ALA A 7 5.67 -17.93 16.18
CA ALA A 7 6.69 -18.49 15.29
C ALA A 7 6.18 -18.70 13.86
N LEU A 8 4.93 -19.13 13.69
CA LEU A 8 4.32 -19.29 12.36
C LEU A 8 4.16 -17.94 11.65
N TRP A 9 3.67 -16.91 12.33
CA TRP A 9 3.54 -15.57 11.74
C TRP A 9 4.89 -14.97 11.33
N ILE A 10 5.91 -15.16 12.16
CA ILE A 10 7.27 -14.74 11.86
C ILE A 10 7.79 -15.49 10.62
N ALA A 11 7.59 -16.80 10.54
CA ALA A 11 8.02 -17.60 9.39
C ALA A 11 7.32 -17.16 8.09
N VAL A 12 6.01 -16.92 8.14
CA VAL A 12 5.24 -16.41 6.98
C VAL A 12 5.77 -15.04 6.55
N GLY A 13 6.03 -14.14 7.50
CA GLY A 13 6.62 -12.83 7.21
C GLY A 13 7.98 -12.93 6.52
N ILE A 14 8.86 -13.81 7.02
CA ILE A 14 10.19 -14.05 6.44
C ILE A 14 10.06 -14.61 5.01
N ILE A 15 9.21 -15.62 4.79
CA ILE A 15 9.00 -16.22 3.47
C ILE A 15 8.49 -15.17 2.47
N ALA A 16 7.50 -14.36 2.86
CA ALA A 16 6.98 -13.29 2.03
C ALA A 16 8.09 -12.30 1.64
N LEU A 17 8.96 -11.95 2.59
CA LEU A 17 10.09 -11.04 2.39
C LEU A 17 11.09 -11.62 1.38
N PHE A 18 11.43 -12.91 1.47
CA PHE A 18 12.28 -13.59 0.49
C PHE A 18 11.65 -13.66 -0.90
N ILE A 19 10.34 -13.88 -1.02
CA ILE A 19 9.65 -13.89 -2.32
C ILE A 19 9.71 -12.51 -2.98
N VAL A 20 9.46 -11.45 -2.21
CA VAL A 20 9.54 -10.06 -2.71
C VAL A 20 10.97 -9.73 -3.13
N MET A 21 11.96 -10.07 -2.30
CA MET A 21 13.38 -9.83 -2.61
C MET A 21 13.83 -10.58 -3.86
N GLY A 22 13.46 -11.86 -3.99
CA GLY A 22 13.78 -12.68 -5.17
C GLY A 22 13.15 -12.14 -6.44
N ARG A 23 11.93 -11.57 -6.37
CA ARG A 23 11.28 -10.91 -7.51
C ARG A 23 11.98 -9.62 -7.91
N ILE A 24 12.42 -8.81 -6.96
CA ILE A 24 13.17 -7.56 -7.23
C ILE A 24 14.50 -7.87 -7.90
N LEU A 25 15.25 -8.85 -7.37
CA LEU A 25 16.56 -9.25 -7.90
C LEU A 25 16.48 -9.84 -9.31
N ARG A 26 15.41 -10.58 -9.62
CA ARG A 26 15.26 -11.24 -10.93
C ARG A 26 15.06 -10.24 -12.07
N ASN A 27 14.26 -9.18 -11.87
CA ASN A 27 13.95 -8.19 -12.91
C ASN A 27 13.78 -6.79 -12.31
N PRO A 28 14.89 -6.12 -11.93
CA PRO A 28 14.82 -4.80 -11.27
C PRO A 28 14.17 -3.73 -12.15
N MET A 29 14.37 -3.80 -13.48
CA MET A 29 13.77 -2.83 -14.42
C MET A 29 12.24 -2.89 -14.41
N SER A 30 11.67 -4.10 -14.30
CA SER A 30 10.22 -4.28 -14.21
C SER A 30 9.66 -3.75 -12.88
N PHE A 31 10.44 -3.85 -11.80
CA PHE A 31 10.06 -3.34 -10.49
C PHE A 31 9.96 -1.81 -10.49
N PHE A 32 10.96 -1.11 -11.05
CA PHE A 32 10.90 0.34 -11.17
C PHE A 32 9.73 0.81 -12.06
N GLY A 33 9.45 0.13 -13.17
CA GLY A 33 8.29 0.45 -14.00
C GLY A 33 6.96 0.25 -13.27
N VAL A 34 6.83 -0.82 -12.47
CA VAL A 34 5.67 -1.06 -11.61
C VAL A 34 5.56 0.01 -10.52
N LEU A 35 6.67 0.38 -9.88
CA LEU A 35 6.70 1.40 -8.84
C LEU A 35 6.30 2.77 -9.38
N LEU A 36 6.82 3.17 -10.54
CA LEU A 36 6.47 4.43 -11.18
C LEU A 36 4.97 4.47 -11.54
N ARG A 37 4.46 3.36 -12.08
CA ARG A 37 3.03 3.20 -12.38
C ARG A 37 2.20 3.32 -11.10
N ASN A 38 2.59 2.62 -10.04
CA ASN A 38 1.90 2.68 -8.75
C ASN A 38 1.95 4.08 -8.12
N LEU A 39 3.04 4.82 -8.32
CA LEU A 39 3.15 6.20 -7.87
C LEU A 39 2.13 7.09 -8.57
N VAL A 40 2.01 6.99 -9.90
CA VAL A 40 1.01 7.75 -10.66
C VAL A 40 -0.41 7.39 -10.21
N PHE A 41 -0.77 6.11 -10.20
CA PHE A 41 -2.12 5.69 -9.81
C PHE A 41 -2.42 5.92 -8.33
N GLY A 42 -1.42 5.82 -7.46
CA GLY A 42 -1.53 6.04 -6.03
C GLY A 42 -1.83 7.51 -5.72
N VAL A 43 -1.01 8.43 -6.22
CA VAL A 43 -1.23 9.87 -6.07
C VAL A 43 -2.56 10.29 -6.72
N MET A 44 -2.82 9.86 -7.96
CA MET A 44 -4.06 10.21 -8.66
C MET A 44 -5.29 9.66 -7.93
N GLY A 45 -5.27 8.39 -7.53
CA GLY A 45 -6.38 7.77 -6.82
C GLY A 45 -6.67 8.46 -5.49
N LEU A 46 -5.62 8.82 -4.75
CA LEU A 46 -5.78 9.52 -3.47
C LEU A 46 -6.29 10.94 -3.65
N ALA A 47 -5.84 11.66 -4.68
CA ALA A 47 -6.38 12.98 -5.04
C ALA A 47 -7.86 12.91 -5.46
N VAL A 48 -8.25 11.86 -6.21
CA VAL A 48 -9.64 11.63 -6.59
C VAL A 48 -10.50 11.36 -5.36
N ILE A 49 -10.05 10.51 -4.44
CA ILE A 49 -10.79 10.24 -3.19
C ILE A 49 -10.85 11.48 -2.31
N ASP A 50 -9.76 12.22 -2.14
CA ASP A 50 -9.77 13.46 -1.35
C ASP A 50 -10.74 14.49 -1.94
N TYR A 51 -10.77 14.65 -3.26
CA TYR A 51 -11.61 15.65 -3.93
C TYR A 51 -13.08 15.24 -4.02
N LEU A 52 -13.38 14.04 -4.53
CA LEU A 52 -14.75 13.55 -4.71
C LEU A 52 -15.36 13.02 -3.41
N GLY A 53 -14.55 12.40 -2.56
CA GLY A 53 -14.99 11.80 -1.31
C GLY A 53 -15.45 12.81 -0.26
N LYS A 54 -15.00 14.07 -0.35
CA LYS A 54 -15.50 15.20 0.47
C LYS A 54 -17.02 15.32 0.47
N GLY A 55 -17.68 15.02 -0.65
CA GLY A 55 -19.14 15.08 -0.78
C GLY A 55 -19.90 13.95 -0.06
N ILE A 56 -19.24 12.82 0.21
CA ILE A 56 -19.84 11.63 0.82
C ILE A 56 -19.28 11.32 2.23
N GLY A 57 -18.53 12.27 2.82
CA GLY A 57 -17.89 12.10 4.14
C GLY A 57 -16.65 11.20 4.12
N LEU A 58 -16.16 10.80 2.94
CA LEU A 58 -14.94 10.03 2.77
C LEU A 58 -13.77 10.99 2.52
N HIS A 59 -13.13 11.45 3.59
CA HIS A 59 -11.99 12.37 3.48
C HIS A 59 -10.68 11.67 3.83
N VAL A 60 -9.98 11.15 2.81
CA VAL A 60 -8.61 10.66 2.99
C VAL A 60 -7.67 11.83 2.78
N PRO A 61 -6.99 12.33 3.83
CA PRO A 61 -6.17 13.53 3.71
C PRO A 61 -5.05 13.32 2.69
N PHE A 62 -4.96 14.21 1.69
CA PHE A 62 -3.87 14.21 0.72
C PHE A 62 -2.61 14.86 1.31
N ASN A 63 -1.77 14.05 1.96
CA ASN A 63 -0.50 14.49 2.54
C ASN A 63 0.64 13.56 2.09
N LEU A 64 1.89 13.92 2.43
CA LEU A 64 3.05 13.14 1.99
C LEU A 64 3.04 11.70 2.54
N GLN A 65 2.49 11.48 3.74
CA GLN A 65 2.40 10.14 4.31
C GLN A 65 1.40 9.26 3.55
N THR A 66 0.17 9.72 3.35
CA THR A 66 -0.87 8.96 2.65
C THR A 66 -0.54 8.77 1.17
N ALA A 67 -0.02 9.82 0.52
CA ALA A 67 0.46 9.73 -0.85
C ALA A 67 1.63 8.75 -0.98
N GLY A 68 2.55 8.70 -0.02
CA GLY A 68 3.64 7.74 0.00
C GLY A 68 3.16 6.29 0.09
N VAL A 69 2.25 6.01 1.04
CA VAL A 69 1.67 4.66 1.21
C VAL A 69 0.88 4.25 -0.03
N ALA A 70 0.02 5.13 -0.57
CA ALA A 70 -0.74 4.86 -1.77
C ALA A 70 0.14 4.72 -3.02
N SER A 71 1.23 5.47 -3.13
CA SER A 71 2.17 5.36 -4.26
C SER A 71 2.97 4.06 -4.22
N LEU A 72 3.33 3.59 -3.03
CA LEU A 72 4.06 2.35 -2.86
C LEU A 72 3.18 1.14 -3.20
N LEU A 73 1.95 1.13 -2.70
CA LEU A 73 1.01 0.02 -2.91
C LEU A 73 0.19 0.15 -4.20
N GLY A 74 0.04 1.35 -4.77
CA GLY A 74 -0.82 1.66 -5.93
C GLY A 74 -2.31 1.72 -5.56
N LEU A 75 -3.17 1.37 -6.53
CA LEU A 75 -4.63 1.29 -6.35
C LEU A 75 -5.10 0.49 -5.10
N PRO A 76 -4.56 -0.70 -4.78
CA PRO A 76 -4.98 -1.40 -3.57
C PRO A 76 -4.60 -0.64 -2.29
N GLY A 77 -3.52 0.15 -2.31
CA GLY A 77 -3.15 1.04 -1.21
C GLY A 77 -4.14 2.19 -1.02
N VAL A 78 -4.59 2.79 -2.11
CA VAL A 78 -5.64 3.83 -2.10
C VAL A 78 -6.93 3.28 -1.49
N ALA A 79 -7.37 2.10 -1.93
CA ALA A 79 -8.57 1.44 -1.39
C ALA A 79 -8.42 1.09 0.10
N ALA A 80 -7.26 0.56 0.50
CA ALA A 80 -6.99 0.24 1.90
C ALA A 80 -7.04 1.49 2.79
N LEU A 81 -6.42 2.59 2.37
CA LEU A 81 -6.47 3.86 3.10
C LEU A 81 -7.89 4.41 3.20
N ALA A 82 -8.68 4.33 2.13
CA ALA A 82 -10.08 4.73 2.16
C ALA A 82 -10.90 3.90 3.16
N VAL A 83 -10.69 2.58 3.20
CA VAL A 83 -11.37 1.70 4.18
C VAL A 83 -10.95 2.03 5.60
N VAL A 84 -9.65 2.21 5.86
CA VAL A 84 -9.15 2.59 7.19
C VAL A 84 -9.77 3.91 7.64
N GLN A 85 -9.81 4.90 6.75
CA GLN A 85 -10.35 6.22 7.05
C GLN A 85 -11.87 6.22 7.24
N HIS A 86 -12.60 5.26 6.67
CA HIS A 86 -14.06 5.22 6.75
C HIS A 86 -14.59 4.33 7.88
N PHE A 87 -13.89 3.23 8.18
CA PHE A 87 -14.37 2.22 9.13
C PHE A 87 -13.61 2.21 10.46
N ILE A 88 -12.37 2.70 10.49
CA ILE A 88 -11.50 2.61 11.68
C ILE A 88 -11.36 3.97 12.35
N LEU A 89 -11.17 5.03 11.55
CA LEU A 89 -11.03 6.42 12.01
C LEU A 89 -12.35 7.17 11.87
#